data_AF-A0A958ZVY5-F1
#
_entry.id   AF-A0A958ZVY5-F1
#
_cell.length_a   1.000
_cell.length_b   1.000
_cell.length_c   1.000
_cell.angle_alpha   90.00
_cell.angle_beta   90.00
_cell.angle_gamma   90.00
#
_symmetry.space_group_name_H-M   'P 1'
#
loop_
_entity.id
_entity.type
_entity.pdbx_description
1 polymer ?
#
loop_
_entity_poly.entity_id
_entity_poly.type
_entity_poly.pdbx_seq_one_letter_code
_entity_poly.pdbx_strand_id
1 'polypeptide(L)'
;MAGIVGLGASCSKFRKIEKSEDWRVKYEAAQNYYDKEDYYHAALLFEQIRPVVRGLPEGEKVEFSLAYCQYYERTYLLASAQFKSFYETYGRSAQAEEAHFMY
;
A
#
# COMPACT_ATOMS: atom_id res chain seq x y z
N MET A 1 -36.84 -1.67 14.21
CA MET A 1 -36.08 -0.42 14.48
C MET A 1 -34.82 -0.81 15.25
N ALA A 2 -33.68 -0.18 14.90
CA ALA A 2 -32.32 -0.36 15.43
C ALA A 2 -31.53 -1.57 14.88
N GLY A 3 -30.33 -1.42 14.32
CA GLY A 3 -29.48 -0.25 14.20
C GLY A 3 -28.44 -0.46 13.10
N ILE A 4 -28.23 0.58 12.30
CA ILE A 4 -27.22 0.65 11.25
C ILE A 4 -25.84 0.63 11.93
N VAL A 5 -25.08 -0.43 11.69
CA VAL A 5 -23.71 -0.61 12.18
C VAL A 5 -22.80 0.44 11.53
N GLY A 6 -22.02 1.13 12.35
CA GLY A 6 -21.34 2.38 12.03
C GLY A 6 -20.14 2.24 11.07
N LEU A 7 -20.39 2.36 9.77
CA LEU A 7 -19.37 2.50 8.72
C LEU A 7 -18.93 3.97 8.47
N GLY A 8 -19.54 4.96 9.15
CA GLY A 8 -19.34 6.38 8.83
C GLY A 8 -18.02 7.01 9.33
N ALA A 9 -17.40 6.48 10.39
CA ALA A 9 -16.22 7.10 11.01
C ALA A 9 -14.92 6.83 10.23
N SER A 10 -14.75 5.63 9.66
CA SER A 10 -13.52 5.27 8.94
C SER A 10 -13.45 5.95 7.57
N CYS A 11 -14.56 5.98 6.82
CA CYS A 11 -14.61 6.59 5.48
C CYS A 11 -14.39 8.11 5.52
N SER A 12 -14.92 8.81 6.52
CA SER A 12 -14.69 10.25 6.69
C SER A 12 -13.24 10.58 7.05
N LYS A 13 -12.59 9.77 7.89
CA LYS A 13 -11.18 9.90 8.23
C LYS A 13 -10.28 9.59 7.04
N PHE A 14 -10.54 8.49 6.34
CA PHE A 14 -9.79 8.11 5.14
C PHE A 14 -9.83 9.22 4.09
N ARG A 15 -11.02 9.75 3.77
CA ARG A 15 -11.17 10.80 2.76
C ARG A 15 -10.43 12.10 3.12
N LYS A 16 -10.25 12.40 4.42
CA LYS A 16 -9.43 13.54 4.86
C LYS A 16 -7.94 13.27 4.61
N ILE A 17 -7.46 12.06 4.89
CA ILE A 17 -6.08 11.64 4.66
C ILE A 17 -5.76 11.58 3.16
N GLU A 18 -6.63 10.97 2.37
CA GLU A 18 -6.52 10.84 0.92
C GLU A 18 -6.39 12.20 0.22
N LYS A 19 -7.05 13.23 0.74
CA LYS A 19 -6.96 14.60 0.23
C LYS A 19 -5.80 15.43 0.79
N SER A 20 -4.98 14.86 1.67
CA SER A 20 -3.79 15.56 2.16
C SER A 20 -2.80 15.80 1.02
N GLU A 21 -2.22 16.98 0.94
CA GLU A 21 -1.12 17.28 0.02
C GLU A 21 0.22 16.75 0.56
N ASP A 22 0.32 16.50 1.87
CA ASP A 22 1.51 15.91 2.47
C ASP A 22 1.52 14.40 2.28
N TRP A 23 2.47 13.92 1.47
CA TRP A 23 2.67 12.50 1.19
C TRP A 23 3.06 11.71 2.45
N ARG A 24 3.68 12.35 3.46
CA ARG A 24 4.08 11.68 4.71
C ARG A 24 2.85 11.28 5.53
N VAL A 25 1.84 12.15 5.57
CA VAL A 25 0.55 11.85 6.21
C VAL A 25 -0.11 10.63 5.57
N LYS A 26 -0.06 10.54 4.24
CA LYS A 26 -0.58 9.37 3.51
C LYS A 26 0.25 8.12 3.75
N TYR A 27 1.57 8.25 3.77
CA TYR A 27 2.49 7.14 4.03
C TYR A 27 2.26 6.52 5.43
N GLU A 28 2.24 7.34 6.48
CA GLU A 28 1.99 6.88 7.84
C GLU A 28 0.60 6.23 7.96
N ALA A 29 -0.41 6.83 7.32
CA ALA A 29 -1.74 6.24 7.31
C ALA A 29 -1.79 4.91 6.55
N ALA A 30 -1.12 4.81 5.40
CA ALA A 30 -1.06 3.58 4.61
C ALA A 30 -0.40 2.44 5.39
N GLN A 31 0.69 2.72 6.12
CA GLN A 31 1.30 1.76 7.04
C GLN A 31 0.33 1.32 8.14
N ASN A 32 -0.36 2.28 8.78
CA ASN A 32 -1.35 1.96 9.79
C ASN A 32 -2.53 1.14 9.28
N TYR A 33 -2.93 1.32 8.01
CA TYR A 33 -3.97 0.50 7.37
C TYR A 33 -3.43 -0.90 7.04
N TYR A 34 -2.20 -0.99 6.52
CA TYR A 34 -1.51 -2.25 6.25
C TYR A 34 -1.39 -3.10 7.50
N ASP A 35 -0.93 -2.52 8.61
CA ASP A 35 -0.76 -3.21 9.90
C ASP A 35 -2.08 -3.68 10.51
N LYS A 36 -3.21 -3.12 10.04
CA LYS A 36 -4.58 -3.50 10.44
C LYS A 36 -5.25 -4.44 9.44
N GLU A 37 -4.50 -4.94 8.45
CA GLU A 37 -4.99 -5.79 7.37
C GLU A 37 -6.07 -5.11 6.49
N ASP A 38 -6.16 -3.78 6.54
CA ASP A 38 -7.00 -2.98 5.65
C ASP A 38 -6.22 -2.67 4.36
N TYR A 39 -5.93 -3.73 3.62
CA TYR A 39 -5.07 -3.71 2.43
C TYR A 39 -5.64 -2.85 1.31
N TYR A 40 -6.96 -2.76 1.20
CA TYR A 40 -7.64 -1.88 0.26
C TYR A 40 -7.27 -0.40 0.48
N HIS A 41 -7.48 0.14 1.68
CA HIS A 41 -7.17 1.55 1.96
C HIS A 41 -5.66 1.82 1.96
N ALA A 42 -4.85 0.84 2.41
CA ALA A 42 -3.40 0.93 2.32
C ALA A 42 -2.93 1.06 0.86
N ALA A 43 -3.40 0.18 -0.03
CA ALA A 43 -3.05 0.20 -1.44
C ALA A 43 -3.38 1.55 -2.10
N LEU A 44 -4.59 2.08 -1.88
CA LEU A 44 -5.01 3.37 -2.46
C LEU A 44 -4.06 4.52 -2.09
N LEU A 45 -3.64 4.59 -0.81
CA LEU A 45 -2.72 5.63 -0.36
C LEU A 45 -1.30 5.40 -0.88
N PHE A 46 -0.83 4.15 -0.88
CA PHE A 46 0.48 3.80 -1.45
C PHE A 46 0.57 4.15 -2.93
N GLU A 47 -0.45 3.84 -3.74
CA GLU A 47 -0.50 4.18 -5.16
C GLU A 47 -0.42 5.69 -5.41
N GLN A 48 -1.09 6.50 -4.58
CA GLN A 48 -1.05 7.97 -4.69
C GLN A 48 0.33 8.55 -4.38
N ILE A 49 1.04 8.01 -3.38
CA ILE A 49 2.35 8.54 -2.98
C ILE A 49 3.51 7.95 -3.78
N ARG A 50 3.33 6.78 -4.42
CA ARG A 50 4.34 6.09 -5.23
C ARG A 50 5.18 7.00 -6.14
N PRO A 51 4.61 7.92 -6.95
CA PRO A 51 5.42 8.80 -7.79
C PRO A 51 6.29 9.79 -6.98
N VAL A 52 5.85 10.19 -5.78
CA VAL A 52 6.55 11.15 -4.92
C VAL A 52 7.71 10.50 -4.18
N VAL A 53 7.53 9.26 -3.72
CA VAL A 53 8.54 8.54 -2.93
C VAL A 53 9.58 7.81 -3.78
N ARG A 54 9.44 7.85 -5.11
CA ARG A 54 10.40 7.21 -6.02
C ARG A 54 11.80 7.81 -5.84
N GLY A 55 12.76 6.96 -5.49
CA GLY A 55 14.15 7.37 -5.22
C GLY A 55 14.39 7.87 -3.79
N LEU A 56 13.35 7.91 -2.94
CA LEU A 56 13.49 8.12 -1.50
C LEU A 56 13.63 6.76 -0.78
N PRO A 57 14.18 6.72 0.46
CA PRO A 57 14.27 5.50 1.25
C PRO A 57 12.92 4.79 1.47
N GLU A 58 11.83 5.54 1.52
CA GLU A 58 10.48 5.01 1.71
C GLU A 58 9.95 4.27 0.48
N GLY A 59 10.49 4.54 -0.72
CA GLY A 59 9.99 4.01 -1.98
C GLY A 59 10.05 2.49 -2.05
N GLU A 60 11.13 1.89 -1.55
CA GLU A 60 11.27 0.43 -1.47
C GLU A 60 10.15 -0.18 -0.63
N LYS A 61 9.93 0.36 0.58
CA LYS A 61 8.87 -0.13 1.47
C LYS A 61 7.47 0.06 0.87
N VAL A 62 7.21 1.19 0.20
CA VAL A 62 5.92 1.44 -0.46
C VAL A 62 5.65 0.41 -1.56
N GLU A 63 6.62 0.14 -2.44
CA GLU A 63 6.43 -0.76 -3.57
C GLU A 63 6.25 -2.22 -3.11
N PHE A 64 6.99 -2.63 -2.06
CA PHE A 64 6.87 -3.97 -1.48
C PHE A 64 5.54 -4.15 -0.72
N SER A 65 5.17 -3.19 0.13
CA SER A 65 3.88 -3.24 0.84
C SER A 65 2.71 -3.19 -0.13
N LEU A 66 2.80 -2.44 -1.24
CA LEU A 66 1.77 -2.41 -2.26
C LEU A 66 1.59 -3.78 -2.95
N ALA A 67 2.69 -4.48 -3.26
CA ALA A 67 2.64 -5.83 -3.81
C ALA A 67 1.89 -6.79 -2.88
N TYR A 68 2.16 -6.71 -1.58
CA TYR A 68 1.46 -7.50 -0.58
C TYR A 68 0.00 -7.11 -0.39
N CYS A 69 -0.34 -5.81 -0.40
CA CYS A 69 -1.75 -5.40 -0.39
C CYS A 69 -2.51 -6.06 -1.54
N GLN A 70 -1.96 -6.01 -2.76
CA GLN A 70 -2.58 -6.61 -3.94
C GLN A 70 -2.71 -8.14 -3.82
N TYR A 71 -1.72 -8.80 -3.22
CA TYR A 71 -1.75 -10.23 -2.95
C TYR A 71 -2.89 -10.59 -1.98
N TYR A 72 -3.00 -9.88 -0.85
CA TYR A 72 -4.04 -10.14 0.16
C TYR A 72 -5.45 -9.78 -0.31
N GLU A 73 -5.57 -8.77 -1.18
CA GLU A 73 -6.82 -8.45 -1.90
C GLU A 73 -7.13 -9.46 -3.03
N ARG A 74 -6.31 -10.52 -3.19
CA ARG A 74 -6.46 -11.61 -4.15
C ARG A 74 -6.37 -11.17 -5.61
N THR A 75 -5.75 -10.02 -5.85
CA THR A 75 -5.47 -9.50 -7.20
C THR A 75 -4.14 -10.06 -7.71
N TYR A 76 -4.00 -11.39 -7.75
CA TYR A 76 -2.71 -12.06 -7.89
C TYR A 76 -1.93 -11.71 -9.17
N LEU A 77 -2.61 -11.45 -10.29
CA LEU A 77 -1.95 -10.99 -11.51
C LEU A 77 -1.29 -9.62 -11.35
N LEU A 78 -1.97 -8.72 -10.63
CA LEU A 78 -1.44 -7.40 -10.32
C LEU A 78 -0.29 -7.50 -9.31
N ALA A 79 -0.46 -8.34 -8.29
CA ALA A 79 0.57 -8.61 -7.29
C ALA A 79 1.86 -9.19 -7.91
N SER A 80 1.75 -10.22 -8.78
CA SER A 80 2.91 -10.79 -9.49
C SER A 80 3.60 -9.73 -10.36
N ALA A 81 2.87 -8.92 -11.12
CA ALA A 81 3.46 -7.84 -11.91
C ALA A 81 4.17 -6.79 -11.03
N GLN A 82 3.62 -6.48 -9.86
CA GLN A 82 4.17 -5.54 -8.89
C GLN A 82 5.42 -6.10 -8.19
N PHE A 83 5.42 -7.36 -7.77
CA PHE A 83 6.60 -8.06 -7.22
C PHE A 83 7.73 -8.15 -8.26
N LYS A 84 7.40 -8.42 -9.53
CA LYS A 84 8.37 -8.37 -10.62
C LYS A 84 9.01 -7.00 -10.76
N SER A 85 8.19 -5.96 -10.80
CA SER A 85 8.67 -4.58 -10.88
C SER A 85 9.54 -4.20 -9.68
N PHE A 86 9.17 -4.67 -8.49
CA PHE A 86 9.96 -4.50 -7.28
C PHE A 86 11.34 -5.15 -7.42
N TYR A 87 11.42 -6.42 -7.82
CA TYR A 87 12.71 -7.11 -7.98
C TYR A 87 13.60 -6.46 -9.03
N GLU A 88 13.03 -6.07 -10.18
CA GLU A 88 13.78 -5.40 -11.24
C GLU A 88 14.32 -4.02 -10.80
N THR A 89 13.58 -3.32 -9.93
CA THR A 89 13.97 -1.99 -9.44
C THR A 89 14.90 -2.04 -8.21
N TYR A 90 14.62 -2.94 -7.28
CA TYR A 90 15.26 -3.07 -5.96
C TYR A 90 15.97 -4.42 -5.80
N GLY A 91 16.62 -4.93 -6.84
CA GLY A 91 17.29 -6.25 -6.83
C GLY A 91 18.42 -6.42 -5.81
N ARG A 92 18.81 -5.37 -5.08
CA ARG A 92 19.77 -5.41 -3.96
C ARG A 92 19.10 -5.36 -2.58
N SER A 93 17.78 -5.23 -2.53
CA SER A 93 17.01 -5.26 -1.28
C SER A 93 17.12 -6.63 -0.62
N ALA A 94 17.05 -6.66 0.71
CA ALA A 94 16.86 -7.91 1.45
C ALA A 94 15.54 -8.62 1.08
N GLN A 95 14.57 -7.87 0.55
CA GLN A 95 13.25 -8.36 0.12
C GLN A 95 13.24 -8.82 -1.34
N ALA A 96 14.36 -8.69 -2.08
CA ALA A 96 14.42 -9.01 -3.50
C ALA A 96 14.18 -10.51 -3.75
N GLU A 97 14.81 -11.39 -2.96
CA GLU A 97 14.64 -12.84 -3.11
C GLU A 97 13.18 -13.27 -2.88
N GLU A 98 12.53 -12.69 -1.87
CA GLU A 98 11.12 -12.93 -1.57
C GLU A 98 10.22 -12.43 -2.72
N ALA A 99 10.46 -11.22 -3.23
CA ALA A 99 9.74 -10.73 -4.39
C ALA A 99 9.91 -11.67 -5.59
N HIS A 100 11.13 -12.15 -5.86
CA HIS A 100 11.41 -13.10 -6.94
C HIS A 100 10.64 -14.41 -6.82
N PHE A 101 10.43 -14.90 -5.61
CA PHE A 101 9.61 -16.09 -5.38
C PHE A 101 8.13 -15.85 -5.63
N MET A 102 7.64 -14.61 -5.43
CA MET A 102 6.23 -14.27 -5.47
C MET A 102 5.69 -13.90 -6.87
N TYR A 103 6.55 -13.72 -7.89
CA TYR A 103 6.11 -13.38 -9.25
C TYR A 103 6.48 -14.43 -10.30
#